data_AF-A0A973RQK6-F1
#
_entry.id   AF-A0A973RQK6-F1
#
_cell.length_a   1.000
_cell.length_b   1.000
_cell.length_c   1.000
_cell.angle_alpha   90.00
_cell.angle_beta   90.00
_cell.angle_gamma   90.00
#
_symmetry.space_group_name_H-M   'P 1'
#
loop_
_entity.id
_entity.type
_entity.pdbx_description
1 polymer ?
#
loop_
_entity_poly.entity_id
_entity_poly.type
_entity_poly.pdbx_seq_one_letter_code
_entity_poly.pdbx_strand_id
1 'polypeptide(L)'
;MTTTREQFEQRLAQLRREAPELTRKDFAHLAGVAEKTVRNWLDADPGFADTARTGARRVQLFPFDEGAQWVRRQLFGADERAPEVSRGPRLAAEPQRMPHTPGERWRWVDMARLRGVTPTAVRLLAADYREHPEHPFPPRDEFDRMCDADEVSAWFLWYDTTRPGYTGPRPAEIAAESGSKDTRHKEVVRRLHTALDNGESLTSRALAEELGVSIDVAARYLRQAAEEVLPKRGLISRSQIAERLPAASATLTPEQRRERVKTLLKRKTAPAPVITVADTPYYSETAIAEFLAPPV
;
A
#
# COMPACT_ATOMS: atom_id res chain seq x y z
N MET A 1 -13.49 3.93 -0.86
CA MET A 1 -14.89 4.36 -0.70
C MET A 1 -15.60 4.08 -2.01
N THR A 2 -16.85 3.62 -1.99
CA THR A 2 -17.67 3.38 -3.18
C THR A 2 -18.75 4.45 -3.25
N THR A 3 -18.86 5.13 -4.39
CA THR A 3 -19.89 6.18 -4.57
C THR A 3 -21.21 5.55 -4.92
N THR A 4 -22.26 5.89 -4.15
CA THR A 4 -23.64 5.45 -4.43
C THR A 4 -24.23 6.21 -5.62
N ARG A 5 -25.31 5.71 -6.21
CA ARG A 5 -26.03 6.40 -7.31
C ARG A 5 -26.50 7.78 -6.89
N GLU A 6 -27.10 7.90 -5.71
CA GLU A 6 -27.58 9.19 -5.18
C GLU A 6 -26.42 10.18 -4.98
N GLN A 7 -25.29 9.73 -4.43
CA GLN A 7 -24.11 10.58 -4.26
C GLN A 7 -23.50 10.97 -5.60
N PHE A 8 -23.49 10.06 -6.59
CA PHE A 8 -23.03 10.36 -7.93
C PHE A 8 -23.92 11.44 -8.57
N GLU A 9 -25.24 11.29 -8.51
CA GLU A 9 -26.20 12.26 -9.05
C GLU A 9 -26.12 13.62 -8.36
N GLN A 10 -25.96 13.63 -7.04
CA GLN A 10 -25.79 14.87 -6.26
C GLN A 10 -24.52 15.62 -6.70
N ARG A 11 -23.38 14.91 -6.80
CA ARG A 11 -22.10 15.49 -7.24
C ARG A 11 -22.15 15.93 -8.71
N LEU A 12 -22.82 15.16 -9.55
CA LEU A 12 -23.03 15.49 -10.95
C LEU A 12 -23.88 16.75 -11.12
N ALA A 13 -24.97 16.87 -10.36
CA ALA A 13 -25.82 18.05 -10.35
C ALA A 13 -25.08 19.30 -9.83
N GLN A 14 -24.16 19.14 -8.87
CA GLN A 14 -23.29 20.20 -8.40
C GLN A 14 -22.32 20.66 -9.50
N LEU A 15 -21.58 19.72 -10.11
CA LEU A 15 -20.59 20.03 -11.14
C LEU A 15 -21.23 20.64 -12.40
N ARG A 16 -22.44 20.23 -12.77
CA ARG A 16 -23.17 20.78 -13.94
C ARG A 16 -23.43 22.29 -13.82
N ARG A 17 -23.49 22.82 -12.59
CA ARG A 17 -23.70 24.26 -12.35
C ARG A 17 -22.39 25.06 -12.44
N GLU A 18 -21.24 24.41 -12.28
CA GLU A 18 -19.95 25.05 -12.06
C GLU A 18 -19.03 24.96 -13.29
N ALA A 19 -19.14 23.90 -14.11
CA ALA A 19 -18.22 23.68 -15.22
C ALA A 19 -18.89 23.06 -16.47
N PRO A 20 -18.61 23.58 -17.68
CA PRO A 20 -19.09 23.00 -18.94
C PRO A 20 -18.26 21.79 -19.42
N GLU A 21 -17.09 21.55 -18.82
CA GLU A 21 -16.16 20.47 -19.15
C GLU A 21 -15.69 19.80 -17.84
N LEU A 22 -15.36 18.51 -17.88
CA LEU A 22 -14.89 17.75 -16.73
C LEU A 22 -13.39 17.51 -16.80
N THR A 23 -12.72 17.57 -15.64
CA THR A 23 -11.32 17.17 -15.48
C THR A 23 -11.19 15.78 -14.86
N ARG A 24 -9.98 15.23 -14.84
CA ARG A 24 -9.68 13.99 -14.10
C ARG A 24 -10.00 14.09 -12.60
N LYS A 25 -9.88 15.28 -12.01
CA LYS A 25 -10.25 15.52 -10.61
C LYS A 25 -11.75 15.45 -10.42
N ASP A 26 -12.52 15.94 -11.39
CA ASP A 26 -13.98 15.88 -11.35
C ASP A 26 -14.46 14.45 -11.53
N PHE A 27 -13.80 13.65 -12.37
CA PHE A 27 -14.04 12.19 -12.43
C PHE A 27 -13.75 11.50 -11.10
N ALA A 28 -12.64 11.85 -10.43
CA ALA A 28 -12.30 11.31 -9.12
C ALA A 28 -13.34 11.70 -8.06
N HIS A 29 -13.85 12.94 -8.13
CA HIS A 29 -14.91 13.43 -7.27
C HIS A 29 -16.24 12.70 -7.52
N LEU A 30 -16.68 12.60 -8.78
CA LEU A 30 -17.88 11.87 -9.19
C LEU A 30 -17.82 10.40 -8.76
N ALA A 31 -16.68 9.74 -8.99
CA ALA A 31 -16.50 8.34 -8.62
C ALA A 31 -16.17 8.10 -7.14
N GLY A 32 -15.78 9.13 -6.39
CA GLY A 32 -15.33 9.03 -4.99
C GLY A 32 -14.12 8.12 -4.82
N VAL A 33 -13.23 8.11 -5.82
CA VAL A 33 -12.00 7.31 -5.85
C VAL A 33 -10.78 8.22 -5.98
N ALA A 34 -9.59 7.66 -5.77
CA ALA A 34 -8.35 8.41 -5.99
C ALA A 34 -8.13 8.70 -7.49
N GLU A 35 -7.52 9.84 -7.81
CA GLU A 35 -7.19 10.24 -9.19
C GLU A 35 -6.31 9.21 -9.91
N LYS A 36 -5.45 8.49 -9.17
CA LYS A 36 -4.66 7.36 -9.70
C LYS A 36 -5.55 6.25 -10.27
N THR A 37 -6.68 5.96 -9.64
CA THR A 37 -7.64 4.95 -10.11
C THR A 37 -8.29 5.39 -11.41
N VAL A 38 -8.70 6.66 -11.48
CA VAL A 38 -9.25 7.26 -12.71
C VAL A 38 -8.24 7.21 -13.86
N ARG A 39 -6.97 7.53 -13.59
CA ARG A 39 -5.92 7.42 -14.59
C ARG A 39 -5.79 6.00 -15.13
N ASN A 40 -5.78 5.00 -14.26
CA ASN A 40 -5.72 3.61 -14.70
C ASN A 40 -6.94 3.20 -15.55
N TRP A 41 -8.12 3.77 -15.26
CA TRP A 41 -9.33 3.55 -16.09
C TRP A 41 -9.19 4.19 -17.46
N LEU A 42 -8.67 5.42 -17.55
CA LEU A 42 -8.42 6.10 -18.82
C LEU A 42 -7.34 5.39 -19.64
N ASP A 43 -6.28 4.89 -18.99
CA ASP A 43 -5.23 4.11 -19.66
C ASP A 43 -5.78 2.78 -20.23
N ALA A 44 -6.82 2.22 -19.60
CA ALA A 44 -7.48 1.00 -20.03
C ALA A 44 -8.58 1.23 -21.10
N ASP A 45 -9.00 2.48 -21.31
CA ASP A 45 -9.99 2.88 -22.32
C ASP A 45 -9.45 4.07 -23.16
N PRO A 46 -8.50 3.79 -24.08
CA PRO A 46 -7.88 4.83 -24.91
C PRO A 46 -8.91 5.54 -25.79
N GLY A 47 -9.95 4.83 -26.25
CA GLY A 47 -10.97 5.39 -27.13
C GLY A 47 -11.76 6.53 -26.47
N PHE A 48 -12.07 6.42 -25.18
CA PHE A 48 -12.62 7.54 -24.43
C PHE A 48 -11.54 8.58 -24.05
N ALA A 49 -10.34 8.14 -23.67
CA ALA A 49 -9.26 9.05 -23.27
C ALA A 49 -8.85 10.04 -24.37
N ASP A 50 -8.93 9.63 -25.64
CA ASP A 50 -8.59 10.45 -26.82
C ASP A 50 -9.63 11.55 -27.13
N THR A 51 -10.81 11.51 -26.50
CA THR A 51 -11.81 12.60 -26.59
C THR A 51 -11.38 13.86 -25.84
N ALA A 52 -10.35 13.75 -24.99
CA ALA A 52 -9.88 14.83 -24.15
C ALA A 52 -9.20 15.94 -24.97
N ARG A 53 -9.66 17.18 -24.80
CA ARG A 53 -8.94 18.36 -25.28
C ARG A 53 -7.92 18.81 -24.24
N THR A 54 -6.77 19.29 -24.70
CA THR A 54 -5.77 19.89 -23.79
C THR A 54 -6.12 21.36 -23.52
N GLY A 55 -6.43 21.67 -22.27
CA GLY A 55 -6.68 23.02 -21.79
C GLY A 55 -5.44 23.74 -21.25
N ALA A 56 -5.66 24.89 -20.60
CA ALA A 56 -4.61 25.65 -19.96
C ALA A 56 -3.82 24.79 -18.95
N ARG A 57 -2.51 25.02 -18.86
CA ARG A 57 -1.58 24.25 -17.99
C ARG A 57 -1.58 22.74 -18.27
N ARG A 58 -1.90 22.34 -19.52
CA ARG A 58 -1.92 20.94 -19.98
C ARG A 58 -2.94 20.06 -19.23
N VAL A 59 -3.98 20.65 -18.66
CA VAL A 59 -5.07 19.90 -18.03
C VAL A 59 -5.92 19.25 -19.13
N GLN A 60 -6.25 17.97 -18.98
CA GLN A 60 -7.20 17.29 -19.87
C GLN A 60 -8.64 17.68 -19.51
N LEU A 61 -9.36 18.15 -20.51
CA LEU A 61 -10.76 18.57 -20.44
C LEU A 61 -11.60 17.62 -21.28
N PHE A 62 -12.60 17.02 -20.65
CA PHE A 62 -13.51 16.06 -21.26
C PHE A 62 -14.90 16.68 -21.41
N PRO A 63 -15.67 16.31 -22.46
CA PRO A 63 -17.06 16.73 -22.59
C PRO A 63 -17.87 16.27 -21.37
N PHE A 64 -18.71 17.16 -20.83
CA PHE A 64 -19.39 16.91 -19.56
C PHE A 64 -20.30 15.68 -19.60
N ASP A 65 -21.23 15.62 -20.56
CA ASP A 65 -22.23 14.55 -20.61
C ASP A 65 -21.60 13.19 -20.95
N GLU A 66 -20.65 13.16 -21.89
CA GLU A 66 -19.92 11.93 -22.25
C GLU A 66 -19.04 11.45 -21.10
N GLY A 67 -18.36 12.35 -20.39
CA GLY A 67 -17.56 12.03 -19.22
C GLY A 67 -18.39 11.54 -18.04
N ALA A 68 -19.55 12.16 -17.78
CA ALA A 68 -20.48 11.72 -16.76
C ALA A 68 -21.02 10.31 -17.07
N GLN A 69 -21.43 10.06 -18.31
CA GLN A 69 -21.90 8.73 -18.75
C GLN A 69 -20.79 7.69 -18.71
N TRP A 70 -19.56 8.07 -19.06
CA TRP A 70 -18.40 7.18 -18.94
C TRP A 70 -18.15 6.78 -17.49
N VAL A 71 -18.06 7.74 -16.56
CA VAL A 71 -17.89 7.43 -15.13
C VAL A 71 -19.07 6.60 -14.61
N ARG A 72 -20.30 6.90 -15.03
CA ARG A 72 -21.50 6.11 -14.69
C ARG A 72 -21.34 4.66 -15.13
N ARG A 73 -20.88 4.40 -16.36
CA ARG A 73 -20.61 3.04 -16.87
C ARG A 73 -19.51 2.33 -16.09
N GLN A 74 -18.44 3.03 -15.71
CA GLN A 74 -17.36 2.46 -14.90
C GLN A 74 -17.85 2.05 -13.50
N LEU A 75 -18.79 2.80 -12.92
CA LEU A 75 -19.35 2.53 -11.59
C LEU A 75 -20.48 1.49 -11.60
N PHE A 76 -21.34 1.51 -12.62
CA PHE A 76 -22.63 0.81 -12.60
C PHE A 76 -22.85 -0.16 -13.77
N GLY A 77 -21.96 -0.23 -14.76
CA GLY A 77 -22.10 -1.08 -15.96
C GLY A 77 -22.83 -0.41 -17.13
N ALA A 78 -22.86 -1.11 -18.27
CA ALA A 78 -23.49 -0.64 -19.52
C ALA A 78 -24.98 -1.01 -19.62
N ASP A 79 -25.42 -2.06 -18.93
CA ASP A 79 -26.81 -2.54 -18.95
C ASP A 79 -27.26 -2.81 -17.51
N GLU A 80 -28.23 -2.03 -17.01
CA GLU A 80 -28.63 -2.03 -15.60
C GLU A 80 -29.35 -3.31 -15.16
N ARG A 81 -29.68 -4.21 -16.10
CA ARG A 81 -30.44 -5.46 -15.86
C ARG A 81 -29.74 -6.74 -16.32
N ALA A 82 -28.59 -6.67 -16.96
CA ALA A 82 -27.86 -7.85 -17.41
C ALA A 82 -26.64 -8.11 -16.50
N PRO A 83 -26.39 -9.36 -16.08
CA PRO A 83 -25.20 -9.71 -15.31
C PRO A 83 -23.99 -9.80 -16.26
N GLU A 84 -23.57 -8.69 -16.86
CA GLU A 84 -22.33 -8.68 -17.61
C GLU A 84 -21.11 -8.71 -16.68
N VAL A 85 -20.17 -9.57 -17.04
CA VAL A 85 -18.94 -9.82 -16.31
C VAL A 85 -17.93 -8.72 -16.66
N SER A 86 -18.02 -7.58 -15.99
CA SER A 86 -16.97 -6.56 -16.06
C SER A 86 -15.67 -7.08 -15.46
N ARG A 87 -14.58 -7.01 -16.24
CA ARG A 87 -13.21 -7.29 -15.79
C ARG A 87 -12.67 -6.10 -15.02
N GLY A 88 -12.89 -6.10 -13.71
CA GLY A 88 -12.35 -5.12 -12.77
C GLY A 88 -12.86 -5.40 -11.36
N PRO A 89 -12.20 -4.91 -10.30
CA PRO A 89 -12.66 -5.12 -8.93
C PRO A 89 -14.07 -4.55 -8.77
N ARG A 90 -15.08 -5.42 -8.63
CA ARG A 90 -16.48 -5.04 -8.47
C ARG A 90 -16.63 -4.22 -7.18
N LEU A 91 -17.04 -2.97 -7.34
CA LEU A 91 -17.65 -2.16 -6.28
C LEU A 91 -19.17 -2.17 -6.51
N ALA A 92 -19.77 -3.37 -6.54
CA ALA A 92 -21.20 -3.52 -6.79
C ALA A 92 -22.03 -2.78 -5.71
N ALA A 93 -23.09 -2.11 -6.16
CA ALA A 93 -23.77 -1.03 -5.46
C ALA A 93 -24.98 -1.46 -4.59
N GLU A 94 -25.32 -2.75 -4.49
CA GLU A 94 -26.36 -3.23 -3.57
C GLU A 94 -25.82 -4.41 -2.74
N PRO A 95 -26.07 -4.44 -1.40
CA PRO A 95 -25.78 -5.61 -0.58
C PRO A 95 -26.58 -6.80 -1.11
N GLN A 96 -25.94 -7.68 -1.86
CA GLN A 96 -26.54 -8.92 -2.33
C GLN A 96 -25.91 -10.08 -1.59
N ARG A 97 -26.75 -11.04 -1.17
CA ARG A 97 -26.25 -12.31 -0.63
C ARG A 97 -25.40 -12.98 -1.69
N MET A 98 -24.25 -13.50 -1.27
CA MET A 98 -23.43 -14.35 -2.12
C MET A 98 -24.20 -15.64 -2.41
N PRO A 99 -24.37 -16.02 -3.70
CA PRO A 99 -25.09 -17.23 -4.07
C PRO A 99 -24.33 -18.45 -3.59
N HIS A 100 -25.02 -19.37 -2.93
CA HIS A 100 -24.48 -20.62 -2.42
C HIS A 100 -25.56 -21.71 -2.42
N THR A 101 -25.13 -22.97 -2.33
CA THR A 101 -25.97 -24.14 -2.13
C THR A 101 -26.00 -24.55 -0.65
N PRO A 102 -27.09 -25.16 -0.14
CA PRO A 102 -27.15 -25.61 1.25
C PRO A 102 -26.02 -26.61 1.57
N GLY A 103 -25.25 -26.35 2.63
CA GLY A 103 -24.08 -27.15 3.03
C GLY A 103 -22.81 -26.87 2.22
N GLU A 104 -22.81 -25.86 1.34
CA GLU A 104 -21.61 -25.44 0.63
C GLU A 104 -20.58 -24.83 1.61
N ARG A 105 -19.31 -25.07 1.32
CA ARG A 105 -18.20 -24.56 2.13
C ARG A 105 -17.20 -23.84 1.24
N TRP A 106 -16.66 -22.72 1.72
CA TRP A 106 -15.77 -21.87 0.94
C TRP A 106 -14.38 -21.73 1.54
N ARG A 107 -13.39 -21.69 0.66
CA ARG A 107 -12.04 -21.20 0.96
C ARG A 107 -11.96 -19.70 0.66
N TRP A 108 -10.90 -19.06 1.14
CA TRP A 108 -10.59 -17.66 0.81
C TRP A 108 -10.58 -17.36 -0.69
N VAL A 109 -10.14 -18.32 -1.50
CA VAL A 109 -10.09 -18.17 -2.96
C VAL A 109 -11.49 -18.14 -3.57
N ASP A 110 -12.42 -18.94 -3.05
CA ASP A 110 -13.80 -19.01 -3.54
C ASP A 110 -14.55 -17.72 -3.19
N MET A 111 -14.43 -17.27 -1.94
CA MET A 111 -14.97 -15.99 -1.48
C MET A 111 -14.41 -14.83 -2.30
N ALA A 112 -13.10 -14.80 -2.52
CA ALA A 112 -12.43 -13.76 -3.29
C ALA A 112 -12.91 -13.72 -4.74
N ARG A 113 -13.08 -14.89 -5.38
CA ARG A 113 -13.64 -15.01 -6.73
C ARG A 113 -15.06 -14.46 -6.80
N LEU A 114 -15.94 -14.86 -5.88
CA LEU A 114 -17.33 -14.41 -5.83
C LEU A 114 -17.43 -12.90 -5.57
N ARG A 115 -16.50 -12.35 -4.78
CA ARG A 115 -16.45 -10.93 -4.42
C ARG A 115 -15.66 -10.07 -5.41
N GLY A 116 -14.95 -10.66 -6.37
CA GLY A 116 -14.08 -9.92 -7.29
C GLY A 116 -12.90 -9.21 -6.60
N VAL A 117 -12.38 -9.78 -5.51
CA VAL A 117 -11.24 -9.26 -4.74
C VAL A 117 -10.10 -10.28 -4.66
N THR A 118 -9.00 -9.94 -3.98
CA THR A 118 -7.91 -10.90 -3.76
C THR A 118 -8.18 -11.79 -2.54
N PRO A 119 -7.70 -13.05 -2.53
CA PRO A 119 -7.79 -13.91 -1.34
C PRO A 119 -7.14 -13.29 -0.09
N THR A 120 -6.09 -12.49 -0.30
CA THR A 120 -5.43 -11.73 0.78
C THR A 120 -6.36 -10.70 1.41
N ALA A 121 -7.17 -9.99 0.60
CA ALA A 121 -8.12 -9.01 1.12
C ALA A 121 -9.19 -9.67 2.00
N VAL A 122 -9.70 -10.84 1.58
CA VAL A 122 -10.65 -11.63 2.38
C VAL A 122 -10.00 -12.09 3.68
N ARG A 123 -8.76 -12.59 3.62
CA ARG A 123 -8.03 -13.05 4.82
C ARG A 123 -7.79 -11.91 5.83
N LEU A 124 -7.43 -10.72 5.36
CA LEU A 124 -7.22 -9.55 6.23
C LEU A 124 -8.53 -9.12 6.87
N LEU A 125 -9.61 -9.04 6.09
CA LEU A 125 -10.93 -8.71 6.60
C LEU A 125 -11.40 -9.72 7.66
N ALA A 126 -11.22 -11.02 7.40
CA ALA A 126 -11.56 -12.06 8.36
C ALA A 126 -10.72 -12.00 9.65
N ALA A 127 -9.49 -11.50 9.58
CA ALA A 127 -8.66 -11.29 10.77
C ALA A 127 -9.15 -10.09 11.58
N ASP A 128 -9.42 -8.96 10.92
CA ASP A 128 -9.84 -7.72 11.56
C ASP A 128 -11.19 -7.85 12.27
N TYR A 129 -12.06 -8.74 11.78
CA TYR A 129 -13.39 -8.98 12.33
C TYR A 129 -13.51 -10.27 13.14
N ARG A 130 -12.41 -11.00 13.37
CA ARG A 130 -12.46 -12.25 14.15
C ARG A 130 -13.05 -12.06 15.54
N GLU A 131 -12.69 -10.94 16.17
CA GLU A 131 -13.08 -10.61 17.56
C GLU A 131 -14.19 -9.55 17.61
N HIS A 132 -14.89 -9.31 16.50
CA HIS A 132 -15.98 -8.33 16.49
C HIS A 132 -17.09 -8.76 17.48
N PRO A 133 -17.50 -7.91 18.43
CA PRO A 133 -18.32 -8.30 19.58
C PRO A 133 -19.70 -8.84 19.20
N GLU A 134 -20.30 -8.30 18.14
CA GLU A 134 -21.67 -8.65 17.73
C GLU A 134 -21.74 -9.51 16.46
N HIS A 135 -20.70 -9.46 15.63
CA HIS A 135 -20.70 -10.01 14.27
C HIS A 135 -19.30 -10.49 13.88
N PRO A 136 -18.75 -11.47 14.62
CA PRO A 136 -17.44 -12.02 14.31
C PRO A 136 -17.45 -12.64 12.92
N PHE A 137 -16.32 -12.54 12.22
CA PHE A 137 -16.18 -13.22 10.93
C PHE A 137 -16.32 -14.75 11.13
N PRO A 138 -17.11 -15.46 10.30
CA PRO A 138 -17.37 -16.88 10.49
C PRO A 138 -16.09 -17.70 10.62
N PRO A 139 -16.00 -18.58 11.63
CA PRO A 139 -14.79 -19.33 11.89
C PRO A 139 -14.50 -20.32 10.77
N ARG A 140 -13.22 -20.59 10.56
CA ARG A 140 -12.79 -21.70 9.71
C ARG A 140 -12.80 -22.97 10.53
N ASP A 141 -13.29 -24.03 9.93
CA ASP A 141 -13.17 -25.37 10.48
C ASP A 141 -11.69 -25.79 10.55
N GLU A 142 -11.32 -26.38 11.67
CA GLU A 142 -9.94 -26.72 11.98
C GLU A 142 -9.39 -27.84 11.09
N PHE A 143 -10.27 -28.71 10.57
CA PHE A 143 -9.90 -29.89 9.79
C PHE A 143 -9.72 -29.56 8.31
N ASP A 144 -10.65 -28.84 7.70
CA ASP A 144 -10.63 -28.57 6.24
C ASP A 144 -10.29 -27.11 5.88
N ARG A 145 -10.18 -26.24 6.89
CA ARG A 145 -9.90 -24.81 6.76
C ARG A 145 -10.91 -24.09 5.86
N MET A 146 -12.15 -24.56 5.80
CA MET A 146 -13.25 -23.92 5.06
C MET A 146 -14.19 -23.22 6.02
N CYS A 147 -14.93 -22.23 5.52
CA CYS A 147 -16.02 -21.60 6.24
C CYS A 147 -17.35 -22.09 5.66
N ASP A 148 -18.39 -22.11 6.49
CA ASP A 148 -19.75 -22.32 6.00
C ASP A 148 -20.17 -21.19 5.06
N ALA A 149 -20.70 -21.53 3.88
CA ALA A 149 -21.04 -20.56 2.85
C ALA A 149 -22.26 -19.71 3.22
N ASP A 150 -23.24 -20.25 3.97
CA ASP A 150 -24.41 -19.50 4.41
C ASP A 150 -24.02 -18.48 5.47
N GLU A 151 -23.22 -18.88 6.46
CA GLU A 151 -22.69 -17.97 7.48
C GLU A 151 -21.86 -16.85 6.87
N VAL A 152 -20.97 -17.17 5.93
CA VAL A 152 -20.14 -16.18 5.22
C VAL A 152 -20.98 -15.27 4.33
N SER A 153 -21.98 -15.80 3.64
CA SER A 153 -22.89 -15.01 2.81
C SER A 153 -23.72 -14.05 3.66
N ALA A 154 -24.25 -14.51 4.79
CA ALA A 154 -24.98 -13.68 5.75
C ALA A 154 -24.08 -12.62 6.38
N TRP A 155 -22.83 -12.97 6.73
CA TRP A 155 -21.86 -12.03 7.27
C TRP A 155 -21.50 -10.94 6.25
N PHE A 156 -21.21 -11.31 4.99
CA PHE A 156 -20.93 -10.30 3.95
C PHE A 156 -22.15 -9.44 3.63
N LEU A 157 -23.37 -9.99 3.69
CA LEU A 157 -24.58 -9.19 3.56
C LEU A 157 -24.68 -8.16 4.69
N TRP A 158 -24.47 -8.58 5.94
CA TRP A 158 -24.43 -7.67 7.08
C TRP A 158 -23.34 -6.61 6.91
N TYR A 159 -22.11 -7.02 6.58
CA TYR A 159 -20.96 -6.14 6.40
C TYR A 159 -21.20 -5.10 5.29
N ASP A 160 -21.82 -5.50 4.18
CA ASP A 160 -22.14 -4.62 3.06
C ASP A 160 -23.33 -3.70 3.33
N THR A 161 -24.27 -4.14 4.19
CA THR A 161 -25.48 -3.39 4.57
C THR A 161 -25.20 -2.37 5.65
N THR A 162 -24.55 -2.80 6.74
CA THR A 162 -24.27 -1.96 7.92
C THR A 162 -23.00 -1.14 7.74
N ARG A 163 -22.08 -1.59 6.88
CA ARG A 163 -20.79 -0.95 6.57
C ARG A 163 -20.18 -0.33 7.82
N PRO A 164 -19.88 -1.13 8.85
CA PRO A 164 -19.41 -0.61 10.14
C PRO A 164 -18.11 0.20 10.03
N GLY A 165 -17.47 0.25 8.85
CA GLY A 165 -16.10 0.73 8.66
C GLY A 165 -15.16 -0.31 9.27
N TYR A 166 -13.87 -0.31 8.92
CA TYR A 166 -12.90 -1.10 9.68
C TYR A 166 -13.00 -0.69 11.15
N THR A 167 -13.71 -1.50 11.96
CA THR A 167 -13.79 -1.43 13.42
C THR A 167 -12.70 -2.27 14.07
N GLY A 168 -11.66 -2.61 13.31
CA GLY A 168 -10.33 -2.82 13.87
C GLY A 168 -9.70 -1.45 14.13
N PRO A 169 -8.95 -1.26 15.22
CA PRO A 169 -8.30 0.01 15.50
C PRO A 169 -7.55 0.48 14.25
N ARG A 170 -7.89 1.65 13.72
CA ARG A 170 -7.08 2.22 12.65
C ARG A 170 -5.63 2.26 13.15
N PRO A 171 -4.61 2.09 12.28
CA PRO A 171 -3.24 2.40 12.69
C PRO A 171 -3.11 3.82 13.28
N ALA A 172 -4.03 4.73 12.93
CA ALA A 172 -4.18 6.06 13.50
C ALA A 172 -4.86 6.12 14.89
N GLU A 173 -5.69 5.13 15.26
CA GLU A 173 -6.35 5.03 16.57
C GLU A 173 -5.49 4.26 17.58
N ILE A 174 -4.71 3.24 17.15
CA ILE A 174 -3.60 2.67 17.94
C ILE A 174 -2.52 3.75 18.19
N ALA A 175 -2.28 4.63 17.20
CA ALA A 175 -1.42 5.80 17.37
C ALA A 175 -2.03 6.86 18.33
N ALA A 176 -3.36 6.93 18.43
CA ALA A 176 -4.05 7.85 19.32
C ALA A 176 -4.02 7.37 20.78
N GLU A 177 -4.14 6.05 21.03
CA GLU A 177 -3.93 5.47 22.38
C GLU A 177 -2.47 5.60 22.86
N SER A 178 -1.50 5.67 21.93
CA SER A 178 -0.09 5.92 22.24
C SER A 178 0.30 7.41 22.28
N GLY A 179 -0.69 8.32 22.16
CA GLY A 179 -0.49 9.75 22.39
C GLY A 179 0.41 10.48 21.40
N SER A 180 0.68 9.92 20.21
CA SER A 180 1.47 10.60 19.17
C SER A 180 0.75 10.62 17.83
N LYS A 181 0.50 11.83 17.29
CA LYS A 181 0.07 12.07 15.90
C LYS A 181 1.19 11.78 14.89
N ASP A 182 1.92 10.68 15.06
CA ASP A 182 3.00 10.28 14.17
C ASP A 182 2.50 9.27 13.13
N THR A 183 2.82 9.53 11.87
CA THR A 183 2.63 8.53 10.81
C THR A 183 3.54 7.33 11.08
N ARG A 184 3.20 6.13 10.60
CA ARG A 184 4.03 4.91 10.79
C ARG A 184 5.50 5.12 10.41
N HIS A 185 5.79 5.96 9.41
CA HIS A 185 7.18 6.36 9.09
C HIS A 185 7.85 7.13 10.23
N LYS A 186 7.19 8.13 10.82
CA LYS A 186 7.72 8.90 11.95
C LYS A 186 7.91 8.04 13.20
N GLU A 187 6.99 7.12 13.46
CA GLU A 187 7.11 6.14 14.54
C GLU A 187 8.38 5.28 14.38
N VAL A 188 8.62 4.78 13.17
CA VAL A 188 9.82 3.99 12.84
C VAL A 188 11.09 4.84 12.88
N VAL A 189 11.06 6.09 12.42
CA VAL A 189 12.18 7.04 12.53
C VAL A 189 12.55 7.28 14.00
N ARG A 190 11.55 7.51 14.86
CA ARG A 190 11.76 7.68 16.31
C ARG A 190 12.34 6.41 16.94
N ARG A 191 11.78 5.25 16.62
CA ARG A 191 12.28 3.95 17.10
C ARG A 191 13.72 3.69 16.66
N LEU A 192 14.06 4.06 15.43
CA LEU A 192 15.42 3.97 14.90
C LEU A 192 16.37 4.91 15.63
N HIS A 193 15.96 6.15 15.93
CA HIS A 193 16.76 7.06 16.76
C HIS A 193 17.05 6.47 18.14
N THR A 194 16.03 5.93 18.82
CA THR A 194 16.20 5.27 20.12
C THR A 194 17.15 4.07 20.04
N ALA A 195 17.02 3.24 19.00
CA ALA A 195 17.92 2.11 18.77
C ALA A 195 19.37 2.57 18.62
N LEU A 196 19.59 3.63 17.83
CA LEU A 196 20.92 4.20 17.60
C LEU A 196 21.51 4.80 18.88
N ASP A 197 20.71 5.52 19.67
CA ASP A 197 21.17 6.13 20.93
C ASP A 197 21.52 5.06 21.98
N ASN A 198 20.88 3.88 21.93
CA ASN A 198 21.19 2.73 22.77
C ASN A 198 22.28 1.80 22.20
N GLY A 199 22.76 2.03 20.98
CA GLY A 199 23.71 1.14 20.30
C GLY A 199 23.12 -0.21 19.87
N GLU A 200 21.80 -0.29 19.71
CA GLU A 200 21.06 -1.51 19.41
C GLU A 200 20.77 -1.69 17.92
N SER A 201 21.05 -2.87 17.38
CA SER A 201 20.67 -3.21 16.00
C SER A 201 19.17 -3.42 15.87
N LEU A 202 18.55 -2.78 14.88
CA LEU A 202 17.12 -2.86 14.60
C LEU A 202 16.87 -3.68 13.32
N THR A 203 16.53 -4.96 13.51
CA THR A 203 16.27 -5.90 12.41
C THR A 203 14.85 -5.78 11.87
N SER A 204 14.63 -6.21 10.62
CA SER A 204 13.30 -6.21 10.00
C SER A 204 12.32 -7.11 10.74
N ARG A 205 12.81 -8.23 11.32
CA ARG A 205 12.00 -9.16 12.12
C ARG A 205 11.55 -8.53 13.44
N ALA A 206 12.47 -7.95 14.20
CA ALA A 206 12.15 -7.32 15.48
C ALA A 206 11.11 -6.21 15.29
N LEU A 207 11.29 -5.35 14.27
CA LEU A 207 10.31 -4.30 14.00
C LEU A 207 8.96 -4.88 13.49
N ALA A 208 8.97 -5.96 12.72
CA ALA A 208 7.74 -6.60 12.25
C ALA A 208 6.90 -7.14 13.43
N GLU A 209 7.56 -7.75 14.41
CA GLU A 209 6.95 -8.22 15.66
C GLU A 209 6.42 -7.04 16.50
N GLU A 210 7.22 -5.99 16.69
CA GLU A 210 6.83 -4.78 17.43
C GLU A 210 5.60 -4.09 16.82
N LEU A 211 5.52 -4.02 15.48
CA LEU A 211 4.46 -3.29 14.77
C LEU A 211 3.28 -4.16 14.32
N GLY A 212 3.36 -5.49 14.48
CA GLY A 212 2.35 -6.42 13.99
C GLY A 212 2.18 -6.42 12.46
N VAL A 213 3.27 -6.16 11.71
CA VAL A 213 3.25 -6.10 10.23
C VAL A 213 4.07 -7.23 9.61
N SER A 214 4.00 -7.43 8.29
CA SER A 214 4.89 -8.38 7.63
C SER A 214 6.35 -7.90 7.66
N ILE A 215 7.29 -8.84 7.65
CA ILE A 215 8.73 -8.57 7.60
C ILE A 215 9.08 -7.67 6.41
N ASP A 216 8.46 -7.88 5.25
CA ASP A 216 8.70 -7.06 4.05
C ASP A 216 8.27 -5.59 4.23
N VAL A 217 7.14 -5.38 4.94
CA VAL A 217 6.62 -4.05 5.24
C VAL A 217 7.52 -3.34 6.25
N ALA A 218 7.93 -4.04 7.31
CA ALA A 218 8.89 -3.53 8.29
C ALA A 218 10.24 -3.18 7.63
N ALA A 219 10.77 -4.06 6.77
CA ALA A 219 11.99 -3.82 6.01
C ALA A 219 11.88 -2.60 5.09
N ARG A 220 10.71 -2.33 4.51
CA ARG A 220 10.47 -1.12 3.71
C ARG A 220 10.48 0.14 4.58
N TYR A 221 9.79 0.13 5.72
CA TYR A 221 9.77 1.28 6.62
C TYR A 221 11.15 1.58 7.22
N LEU A 222 11.88 0.54 7.62
CA LEU A 222 13.25 0.72 8.12
C LEU A 222 14.19 1.27 7.04
N ARG A 223 14.09 0.81 5.79
CA ARG A 223 14.90 1.38 4.70
C ARG A 223 14.61 2.86 4.49
N GLN A 224 13.34 3.25 4.46
CA GLN A 224 12.95 4.65 4.34
C GLN A 224 13.45 5.50 5.51
N ALA A 225 13.32 5.00 6.75
CA ALA A 225 13.84 5.69 7.93
C ALA A 225 15.38 5.76 7.94
N ALA A 226 16.05 4.69 7.51
CA ALA A 226 17.51 4.58 7.45
C ALA A 226 18.12 5.59 6.47
N GLU A 227 17.50 5.76 5.29
CA GLU A 227 17.91 6.76 4.29
C GLU A 227 17.89 8.19 4.86
N GLU A 228 16.95 8.48 5.76
CA GLU A 228 16.82 9.80 6.39
C GLU A 228 17.75 9.99 7.59
N VAL A 229 17.87 8.97 8.45
CA VAL A 229 18.48 9.08 9.78
C VAL A 229 19.97 8.79 9.78
N LEU A 230 20.39 7.71 9.09
CA LEU A 230 21.76 7.19 9.22
C LEU A 230 22.83 8.14 8.64
N PRO A 231 22.61 8.81 7.48
CA PRO A 231 23.56 9.80 6.99
C PRO A 231 23.78 10.96 7.97
N LYS A 232 22.73 11.42 8.67
CA LYS A 232 22.83 12.50 9.68
C LYS A 232 23.65 12.10 10.90
N ARG A 233 23.82 10.80 11.14
CA ARG A 233 24.65 10.23 12.22
C ARG A 233 26.04 9.81 11.70
N GLY A 234 26.41 10.15 10.47
CA GLY A 234 27.69 9.77 9.88
C GLY A 234 27.83 8.27 9.69
N LEU A 235 26.71 7.56 9.47
CA LEU A 235 26.68 6.12 9.22
C LEU A 235 26.39 5.85 7.74
N ILE A 236 27.19 4.98 7.15
CA ILE A 236 27.10 4.65 5.72
C ILE A 236 27.03 3.14 5.47
N SER A 237 26.29 2.77 4.43
CA SER A 237 26.16 1.39 4.00
C SER A 237 27.30 0.98 3.06
N ARG A 238 27.47 -0.33 2.85
CA ARG A 238 28.47 -0.87 1.89
C ARG A 238 28.34 -0.30 0.48
N SER A 239 27.12 -0.06 0.00
CA SER A 239 26.91 0.52 -1.33
C SER A 239 27.40 1.96 -1.41
N GLN A 240 27.18 2.76 -0.37
CA GLN A 240 27.67 4.13 -0.29
C GLN A 240 29.20 4.20 -0.18
N ILE A 241 29.83 3.21 0.50
CA ILE A 241 31.29 3.08 0.52
C ILE A 241 31.83 2.85 -0.89
N ALA A 242 31.15 2.02 -1.70
CA ALA A 242 31.59 1.74 -3.07
C ALA A 242 31.59 2.99 -3.96
N GLU A 243 30.62 3.89 -3.77
CA GLU A 243 30.53 5.18 -4.46
C GLU A 243 31.64 6.15 -4.06
N ARG A 244 32.21 6.00 -2.86
CA ARG A 244 33.24 6.88 -2.29
C ARG A 244 34.67 6.36 -2.39
N LEU A 245 34.89 5.24 -3.06
CA LEU A 245 36.25 4.77 -3.35
C LEU A 245 37.07 5.85 -4.09
N PRO A 246 38.38 6.00 -3.81
CA PRO A 246 39.23 7.03 -4.40
C PRO A 246 39.22 7.04 -5.93
N ALA A 247 39.53 8.18 -6.55
CA ALA A 247 39.51 8.37 -8.02
C ALA A 247 40.41 7.40 -8.81
N ALA A 248 41.45 6.84 -8.19
CA ALA A 248 42.25 5.74 -8.79
C ALA A 248 41.42 4.47 -9.08
N SER A 249 40.23 4.36 -8.46
CA SER A 249 39.22 3.31 -8.70
C SER A 249 38.11 3.75 -9.66
N ALA A 250 38.19 4.94 -10.27
CA ALA A 250 37.17 5.46 -11.19
C ALA A 250 37.10 4.71 -12.52
N THR A 251 38.12 3.93 -12.87
CA THR A 251 38.14 3.04 -14.04
C THR A 251 37.36 1.74 -13.82
N LEU A 252 36.93 1.45 -12.59
CA LEU A 252 36.19 0.24 -12.24
C LEU A 252 34.69 0.41 -12.49
N THR A 253 34.05 -0.66 -13.00
CA THR A 253 32.59 -0.70 -13.13
C THR A 253 31.90 -0.68 -11.74
N PRO A 254 30.61 -0.30 -11.66
CA PRO A 254 29.88 -0.30 -10.39
C PRO A 254 29.92 -1.64 -9.64
N GLU A 255 29.88 -2.77 -10.37
CA GLU A 255 29.99 -4.11 -9.78
C GLU A 255 31.39 -4.40 -9.23
N GLN A 256 32.44 -4.04 -9.98
CA GLN A 256 33.83 -4.17 -9.55
C GLN A 256 34.11 -3.34 -8.30
N ARG A 257 33.52 -2.14 -8.19
CA ARG A 257 33.60 -1.30 -6.99
C ARG A 257 32.95 -1.97 -5.77
N ARG A 258 31.79 -2.60 -5.94
CA ARG A 258 31.11 -3.34 -4.86
C ARG A 258 31.91 -4.56 -4.39
N GLU A 259 32.43 -5.37 -5.31
CA GLU A 259 33.28 -6.51 -4.96
C GLU A 259 34.61 -6.07 -4.32
N ARG A 260 35.17 -4.93 -4.75
CA ARG A 260 36.34 -4.34 -4.11
C ARG A 260 36.06 -3.97 -2.65
N VAL A 261 34.96 -3.27 -2.37
CA VAL A 261 34.54 -2.93 -0.99
C VAL A 261 34.35 -4.18 -0.14
N LYS A 262 33.66 -5.20 -0.67
CA LYS A 262 33.48 -6.49 0.01
C LYS A 262 34.81 -7.15 0.37
N THR A 263 35.79 -7.07 -0.53
CA THR A 263 37.15 -7.60 -0.28
C THR A 263 37.91 -6.76 0.74
N LEU A 264 37.79 -5.43 0.68
CA LEU A 264 38.41 -4.49 1.61
C LEU A 264 37.88 -4.68 3.04
N LEU A 265 36.56 -4.79 3.20
CA LEU A 265 35.90 -4.98 4.49
C LEU A 265 36.08 -6.38 5.10
N LYS A 266 36.70 -7.32 4.37
CA LYS A 266 37.11 -8.64 4.91
C LYS A 266 38.50 -8.62 5.54
N ARG A 267 39.29 -7.54 5.36
CA ARG A 267 40.63 -7.43 5.93
C ARG A 267 40.54 -7.31 7.45
N LYS A 268 41.53 -7.85 8.15
CA LYS A 268 41.61 -7.79 9.63
C LYS A 268 41.66 -6.35 10.17
N THR A 269 42.15 -5.41 9.38
CA THR A 269 42.26 -3.98 9.72
C THR A 269 41.04 -3.16 9.33
N ALA A 270 40.01 -3.77 8.73
CA ALA A 270 38.83 -3.04 8.30
C ALA A 270 37.95 -2.64 9.50
N PRO A 271 37.27 -1.48 9.45
CA PRO A 271 36.32 -1.08 10.48
C PRO A 271 35.18 -2.10 10.62
N ALA A 272 34.86 -2.46 11.86
CA ALA A 272 33.69 -3.28 12.16
C ALA A 272 32.39 -2.49 11.88
N PRO A 273 31.28 -3.17 11.52
CA PRO A 273 29.99 -2.51 11.43
C PRO A 273 29.58 -2.00 12.82
N VAL A 274 29.10 -0.76 12.88
CA VAL A 274 28.64 -0.12 14.12
C VAL A 274 27.28 -0.67 14.52
N ILE A 275 26.40 -0.85 13.54
CA ILE A 275 25.03 -1.28 13.77
C ILE A 275 24.47 -1.98 12.54
N THR A 276 23.42 -2.78 12.73
CA THR A 276 22.65 -3.39 11.64
C THR A 276 21.23 -2.83 11.64
N VAL A 277 20.77 -2.33 10.49
CA VAL A 277 19.41 -1.81 10.29
C VAL A 277 18.79 -2.49 9.08
N ALA A 278 17.58 -3.03 9.22
CA ALA A 278 16.92 -3.80 8.16
C ALA A 278 17.83 -4.90 7.56
N ASP A 279 18.57 -5.59 8.44
CA ASP A 279 19.50 -6.66 8.08
C ASP A 279 20.70 -6.19 7.21
N THR A 280 20.90 -4.87 7.13
CA THR A 280 22.02 -4.23 6.43
C THR A 280 23.01 -3.64 7.43
N PRO A 281 24.30 -4.00 7.37
CA PRO A 281 25.32 -3.44 8.26
C PRO A 281 25.71 -2.02 7.82
N TYR A 282 25.84 -1.13 8.80
CA TYR A 282 26.28 0.26 8.62
C TYR A 282 27.60 0.50 9.35
N TYR A 283 28.42 1.37 8.77
CA TYR A 283 29.79 1.66 9.20
C TYR A 283 29.92 3.15 9.49
N SER A 284 30.82 3.49 10.41
CA SER A 284 31.22 4.88 10.64
C SER A 284 31.87 5.46 9.37
N GLU A 285 31.36 6.59 8.91
CA GLU A 285 31.89 7.31 7.75
C GLU A 285 33.33 7.74 7.95
N THR A 286 33.67 8.25 9.14
CA THR A 286 35.03 8.70 9.48
C THR A 286 36.01 7.53 9.51
N ALA A 287 35.64 6.42 10.16
CA ALA A 287 36.49 5.23 10.22
C ALA A 287 36.73 4.63 8.83
N ILE A 288 35.73 4.65 7.94
CA ILE A 288 35.91 4.22 6.56
C ILE A 288 36.77 5.20 5.77
N ALA A 289 36.59 6.51 5.94
CA ALA A 289 37.42 7.51 5.26
C ALA A 289 38.90 7.38 5.63
N GLU A 290 39.21 7.21 6.92
CA GLU A 290 40.56 6.94 7.42
C GLU A 290 41.12 5.63 6.86
N PHE A 291 40.32 4.57 6.84
CA PHE A 291 40.73 3.27 6.28
C PHE A 291 41.00 3.30 4.76
N LEU A 292 40.31 4.18 4.04
CA LEU A 292 40.48 4.36 2.59
C LEU A 292 41.56 5.40 2.23
N ALA A 293 42.05 6.17 3.20
CA ALA A 293 43.12 7.13 2.99
C ALA A 293 44.43 6.41 2.61
N PRO A 294 45.25 6.99 1.70
CA PRO A 294 46.58 6.45 1.43
C PRO A 294 47.44 6.49 2.71
N PRO A 295 48.34 5.51 2.91
CA PRO A 295 49.27 5.55 4.04
C PRO A 295 50.12 6.82 3.95
N VAL A 296 50.22 7.53 5.08
CA VAL A 296 51.15 8.66 5.29
C VAL A 296 52.57 8.14 5.39
#